data_AF-L0NDA1-F1
#
_entry.id   AF-L0NDA1-F1
#
_cell.length_a   1.000
_cell.length_b   1.000
_cell.length_c   1.000
_cell.angle_alpha   90.00
_cell.angle_beta   90.00
_cell.angle_gamma   90.00
#
_symmetry.space_group_name_H-M   'P 1'
#
loop_
_entity.id
_entity.type
_entity.pdbx_description
1 polymer ?
#
loop_
_entity_poly.entity_id
_entity_poly.type
_entity_poly.pdbx_seq_one_letter_code
_entity_poly.pdbx_strand_id
1 'polypeptide(L)'
;MTSAFSEGAMSLLAELQSAERKHELVQRFIKEGGVHRLSLSVDHPDPEVKAAIEAIAARNIPAELLLKGFLRFSMDEVNASRDALCCYTNPQPVAAAPKVAA
;
A
#
# COMPACT_ATOMS: atom_id res chain seq x y z
N MET A 1 23.69 -22.02 -9.19
CA MET A 1 23.47 -20.66 -8.67
C MET A 1 22.21 -19.98 -9.23
N THR A 2 21.34 -20.69 -9.96
CA THR A 2 20.14 -20.13 -10.61
C THR A 2 18.86 -20.22 -9.77
N SER A 3 18.76 -21.13 -8.79
CA SER A 3 17.53 -21.35 -8.01
C SER A 3 17.18 -20.19 -7.07
N ALA A 4 18.16 -19.67 -6.32
CA ALA A 4 17.92 -18.57 -5.37
C ALA A 4 17.56 -17.25 -6.07
N PHE A 5 18.11 -16.99 -7.26
CA PHE A 5 17.73 -15.82 -8.07
C PHE A 5 16.30 -15.94 -8.60
N SER A 6 15.90 -17.14 -9.07
CA SER A 6 14.53 -17.38 -9.50
C SER A 6 13.52 -17.32 -8.35
N GLU A 7 13.88 -17.82 -7.16
CA GLU A 7 13.02 -17.78 -5.98
C GLU A 7 12.74 -16.35 -5.51
N GLY A 8 13.77 -15.50 -5.45
CA GLY A 8 13.62 -14.09 -5.08
C GLY A 8 12.77 -13.29 -6.08
N ALA A 9 13.00 -13.47 -7.38
CA ALA A 9 12.19 -12.84 -8.42
C ALA A 9 10.71 -13.28 -8.38
N MET A 10 10.45 -14.56 -8.12
CA MET A 10 9.09 -15.09 -8.01
C MET A 10 8.35 -14.55 -6.78
N SER A 11 9.05 -14.37 -5.65
CA SER A 11 8.46 -13.73 -4.46
C SER A 11 8.05 -12.28 -4.74
N LEU A 12 8.95 -11.48 -5.33
CA LEU A 12 8.67 -10.08 -5.66
C LEU A 12 7.54 -9.94 -6.71
N LEU A 13 7.46 -10.86 -7.67
CA LEU A 13 6.36 -10.91 -8.62
C LEU A 13 5.01 -11.23 -7.93
N ALA A 14 5.00 -12.15 -6.97
CA ALA A 14 3.81 -12.46 -6.18
C ALA A 14 3.36 -11.27 -5.30
N GLU A 15 4.32 -10.54 -4.72
CA GLU A 15 4.05 -9.31 -3.98
C GLU A 15 3.44 -8.23 -4.87
N LEU A 16 4.00 -8.00 -6.07
CA LEU A 16 3.45 -7.06 -7.05
C LEU A 16 2.02 -7.43 -7.45
N GLN A 17 1.77 -8.69 -7.80
CA GLN A 17 0.43 -9.17 -8.14
C GLN A 17 -0.56 -8.98 -6.99
N SER A 18 -0.13 -9.22 -5.75
CA SER A 18 -0.94 -8.98 -4.56
C SER A 18 -1.28 -7.49 -4.40
N ALA A 19 -0.30 -6.60 -4.56
CA ALA A 19 -0.49 -5.16 -4.47
C ALA A 19 -1.44 -4.65 -5.58
N GLU A 20 -1.25 -5.10 -6.83
CA GLU A 20 -2.13 -4.76 -7.96
C GLU A 20 -3.57 -5.20 -7.69
N ARG A 21 -3.75 -6.42 -7.16
CA ARG A 21 -5.07 -6.94 -6.81
C ARG A 21 -5.73 -6.12 -5.70
N LYS A 22 -4.99 -5.74 -4.65
CA LYS A 22 -5.53 -4.87 -3.60
C LYS A 22 -5.96 -3.52 -4.17
N HIS A 23 -5.13 -2.91 -5.03
CA HIS A 23 -5.46 -1.64 -5.66
C HIS A 23 -6.73 -1.71 -6.51
N GLU A 24 -6.87 -2.77 -7.32
CA GLU A 24 -8.09 -3.05 -8.09
C GLU A 24 -9.33 -3.15 -7.20
N LEU A 25 -9.24 -3.87 -6.08
CA LEU A 25 -10.34 -4.02 -5.13
C LEU A 25 -10.72 -2.70 -4.47
N VAL A 26 -9.75 -1.85 -4.12
CA VAL A 26 -10.00 -0.51 -3.58
C VAL A 26 -10.71 0.36 -4.62
N GLN A 27 -10.24 0.36 -5.87
CA GLN A 27 -10.90 1.09 -6.96
C GLN A 27 -12.33 0.63 -7.17
N ARG A 28 -12.56 -0.69 -7.14
CA ARG A 28 -13.89 -1.28 -7.27
C ARG A 28 -14.81 -0.87 -6.13
N PHE A 29 -14.34 -0.94 -4.88
CA PHE A 29 -15.10 -0.51 -3.71
C PHE A 29 -15.55 0.96 -3.80
N ILE A 30 -14.64 1.85 -4.25
CA ILE A 30 -14.97 3.26 -4.46
C ILE A 30 -16.06 3.42 -5.54
N LYS A 31 -15.92 2.72 -6.68
CA LYS A 31 -16.90 2.74 -7.78
C LYS A 31 -18.29 2.22 -7.36
N GLU A 32 -18.33 1.24 -6.45
CA GLU A 32 -19.56 0.65 -5.91
C GLU A 32 -20.23 1.51 -4.82
N GLY A 33 -19.77 2.76 -4.61
CA GLY A 33 -20.36 3.68 -3.63
C GLY A 33 -19.82 3.45 -2.21
N GLY A 34 -18.57 3.00 -2.08
CA GLY A 34 -17.91 2.73 -0.80
C GLY A 34 -17.96 3.88 0.21
N VAL A 35 -18.14 5.12 -0.25
CA VAL A 35 -18.29 6.31 0.61
C VAL A 35 -19.46 6.20 1.60
N HIS A 36 -20.53 5.49 1.21
CA HIS A 36 -21.70 5.26 2.06
C HIS A 36 -21.63 3.97 2.88
N ARG A 37 -20.59 3.16 2.67
CA ARG A 37 -20.42 1.82 3.26
C ARG A 37 -19.17 1.72 4.13
N LEU A 38 -18.42 2.80 4.26
CA LEU A 38 -17.23 2.86 5.08
C LEU A 38 -17.61 3.22 6.51
N SER A 39 -17.22 2.37 7.45
CA SER A 39 -17.30 2.65 8.89
C SER A 39 -15.92 2.46 9.51
N LEU A 40 -15.66 3.22 10.58
CA LEU A 40 -14.48 3.04 11.42
C LEU A 40 -14.91 2.27 12.66
N SER A 41 -14.14 1.25 13.00
CA SER A 41 -14.30 0.49 14.24
C SER A 41 -13.05 0.65 15.08
N VAL A 42 -13.23 0.98 16.35
CA VAL A 42 -12.13 1.13 17.31
C VAL A 42 -12.01 -0.13 18.13
N ASP A 43 -10.80 -0.67 18.21
CA ASP A 43 -10.49 -1.81 19.07
C ASP A 43 -10.04 -1.30 20.44
N HIS A 44 -10.96 -1.32 21.41
CA HIS A 44 -10.71 -0.88 22.78
C HIS A 44 -11.51 -1.74 23.77
N PRO A 45 -10.91 -2.16 24.91
CA PRO A 45 -11.58 -3.03 25.87
C PRO A 45 -12.75 -2.35 26.59
N ASP A 46 -12.70 -1.02 26.75
CA ASP A 46 -13.80 -0.21 27.28
C ASP A 46 -14.81 0.15 26.17
N PRO A 47 -16.07 -0.32 26.25
CA PRO A 47 -17.11 -0.01 25.26
C PRO A 47 -17.51 1.46 25.20
N GLU A 48 -17.45 2.20 26.31
CA GLU A 48 -17.81 3.62 26.33
C GLU A 48 -16.79 4.46 25.59
N VAL A 49 -15.49 4.19 25.82
CA VAL A 49 -14.39 4.83 25.09
C VAL A 49 -14.50 4.50 23.59
N LYS A 50 -14.71 3.23 23.24
CA LYS A 50 -14.92 2.81 21.85
C LYS A 50 -16.04 3.62 21.18
N ALA A 51 -17.22 3.66 21.81
CA ALA A 51 -18.38 4.35 21.27
C ALA A 51 -18.14 5.87 21.12
N ALA A 52 -17.46 6.48 22.10
CA ALA A 52 -17.14 7.91 22.05
C ALA A 52 -16.21 8.26 20.87
N ILE A 53 -15.16 7.47 20.65
CA ILE A 53 -14.22 7.70 19.55
C ILE A 53 -14.89 7.43 18.19
N GLU A 54 -15.66 6.35 18.05
CA GLU A 54 -16.39 6.04 16.82
C GLU A 54 -17.39 7.15 16.45
N ALA A 55 -18.12 7.68 17.45
CA ALA A 55 -19.07 8.77 17.24
C ALA A 55 -18.37 10.07 16.81
N ILE A 56 -17.21 10.40 17.40
CA ILE A 56 -16.42 11.57 16.99
C ILE A 56 -15.89 11.37 15.57
N ALA A 57 -15.35 10.18 15.27
CA ALA A 57 -14.80 9.86 13.95
C ALA A 57 -15.88 9.96 12.86
N ALA A 58 -17.06 9.37 13.07
CA ALA A 58 -18.16 9.42 12.11
C ALA A 58 -18.65 10.85 11.80
N ARG A 59 -18.54 11.78 12.76
CA ARG A 59 -18.98 13.17 12.57
C ARG A 59 -17.91 14.08 11.96
N ASN A 60 -16.63 13.78 12.21
CA ASN A 60 -15.53 14.70 11.90
C ASN A 60 -14.58 14.19 10.81
N ILE A 61 -14.66 12.92 10.43
CA ILE A 61 -13.79 12.33 9.40
C ILE A 61 -14.64 12.01 8.15
N PRO A 62 -14.53 12.84 7.10
CA PRO A 62 -15.21 12.57 5.83
C PRO A 62 -14.75 11.24 5.21
N ALA A 63 -15.69 10.38 4.85
CA ALA A 63 -15.41 9.11 4.19
C ALA A 63 -14.67 9.30 2.86
N GLU A 64 -14.90 10.42 2.16
CA GLU A 64 -14.21 10.77 0.93
C GLU A 64 -12.70 10.97 1.14
N LEU A 65 -12.29 11.52 2.29
CA LEU A 65 -10.87 11.69 2.61
C LEU A 65 -10.21 10.34 2.88
N LEU A 66 -10.89 9.45 3.60
CA LEU A 66 -10.40 8.10 3.85
C LEU A 66 -10.25 7.31 2.54
N LEU A 67 -11.24 7.38 1.64
CA LEU A 67 -11.19 6.70 0.35
C LEU A 67 -10.07 7.23 -0.56
N LYS A 68 -9.86 8.54 -0.60
CA LYS A 68 -8.71 9.13 -1.29
C LYS A 68 -7.39 8.63 -0.71
N GLY A 69 -7.32 8.50 0.62
CA GLY A 69 -6.20 7.88 1.33
C GLY A 69 -5.96 6.45 0.87
N PHE A 70 -6.98 5.58 0.93
CA PHE A 70 -6.86 4.18 0.52
C PHE A 70 -6.42 4.02 -0.95
N LEU A 71 -6.97 4.84 -1.85
CA LEU A 71 -6.59 4.82 -3.26
C LEU A 71 -5.11 5.18 -3.45
N ARG A 72 -4.64 6.21 -2.75
CA ARG A 72 -3.24 6.61 -2.78
C ARG A 72 -2.34 5.52 -2.19
N PHE A 73 -2.63 5.03 -0.98
CA PHE A 73 -1.77 4.04 -0.31
C PHE A 73 -1.66 2.73 -1.11
N SER A 74 -2.77 2.26 -1.70
CA SER A 74 -2.73 1.07 -2.55
C SER A 74 -1.92 1.29 -3.83
N MET A 75 -1.92 2.49 -4.41
CA MET A 75 -1.04 2.82 -5.55
C MET A 75 0.43 2.93 -5.13
N ASP A 76 0.71 3.52 -3.96
CA ASP A 76 2.06 3.61 -3.40
C ASP A 76 2.64 2.20 -3.15
N GLU A 77 1.84 1.24 -2.66
CA GLU A 77 2.24 -0.18 -2.52
C GLU A 77 2.60 -0.80 -3.88
N VAL A 78 1.78 -0.60 -4.92
CA VAL A 78 2.05 -1.11 -6.28
C VAL A 78 3.37 -0.56 -6.82
N ASN A 79 3.60 0.75 -6.66
CA ASN A 79 4.85 1.39 -7.10
C ASN A 79 6.05 0.81 -6.36
N ALA A 80 5.98 0.68 -5.04
CA ALA A 80 7.06 0.13 -4.22
C ALA A 80 7.42 -1.32 -4.62
N SER A 81 6.42 -2.19 -4.83
CA SER A 81 6.66 -3.57 -5.27
C SER A 81 7.25 -3.64 -6.69
N ARG A 82 6.82 -2.74 -7.58
CA ARG A 82 7.38 -2.65 -8.94
C ARG A 82 8.85 -2.22 -8.90
N ASP A 83 9.17 -1.19 -8.12
CA ASP A 83 10.53 -0.68 -7.98
C ASP A 83 11.45 -1.73 -7.37
N ALA A 84 10.97 -2.50 -6.39
CA ALA A 84 11.71 -3.62 -5.81
C ALA A 84 12.03 -4.70 -6.84
N LEU A 85 11.05 -5.11 -7.66
CA LEU A 85 11.25 -6.09 -8.74
C LEU A 85 12.22 -5.56 -9.81
N CYS A 86 12.11 -4.28 -10.19
CA CYS A 86 13.02 -3.64 -11.14
C CYS A 86 14.46 -3.60 -10.62
N CYS A 87 14.67 -3.17 -9.37
CA CYS A 87 16.00 -3.16 -8.75
C CYS A 87 16.62 -4.56 -8.63
N TYR A 88 15.81 -5.59 -8.40
CA TYR A 88 16.26 -6.97 -8.30
C TYR A 88 16.67 -7.57 -9.65
N THR A 89 15.88 -7.30 -10.70
CA THR A 89 16.09 -7.88 -12.03
C THR A 89 17.09 -7.11 -12.89
N ASN A 90 17.32 -5.84 -12.58
CA ASN A 90 18.28 -4.99 -13.28
C ASN A 90 19.16 -4.24 -12.27
N PRO A 91 20.08 -4.94 -11.58
CA PRO A 91 21.03 -4.30 -10.68
C PRO A 91 21.99 -3.47 -11.53
N GLN A 92 21.69 -2.19 -11.72
CA GLN A 92 22.66 -1.30 -12.35
C GLN A 92 23.95 -1.32 -11.51
N PRO A 93 25.14 -1.40 -12.14
CA PRO A 93 26.37 -1.16 -11.42
C PRO A 93 26.31 0.28 -10.91
N VAL A 94 26.31 0.45 -9.59
CA VAL A 94 26.39 1.76 -8.97
C VAL A 94 27.63 2.43 -9.55
N ALA A 95 27.43 3.46 -10.37
CA ALA A 95 28.53 4.20 -10.99
C ALA A 95 29.41 4.71 -9.85
N ALA A 96 30.67 4.24 -9.82
CA ALA A 96 31.65 4.69 -8.85
C ALA A 96 31.71 6.22 -8.92
N ALA A 97 31.41 6.88 -7.80
CA ALA A 97 31.49 8.32 -7.69
C ALA A 97 32.86 8.79 -8.22
N PRO A 98 32.92 9.89 -9.01
CA PRO A 98 34.18 10.40 -9.50
C PRO A 98 35.06 10.73 -8.29
N LYS A 99 36.23 10.08 -8.20
CA LYS A 99 37.29 10.52 -7.29
C LYS A 99 37.62 11.96 -7.69
N VAL A 100 37.24 12.91 -6.85
CA VAL A 100 37.73 14.28 -6.93
C VAL A 100 39.24 14.20 -6.72
N ALA A 101 40.00 14.25 -7.82
CA ALA A 101 41.43 14.45 -7.78
C ALA A 101 41.68 15.92 -7.41
N ALA A 102 42.57 16.09 -6.44
CA ALA A 102 42.96 17.32 -5.76
C ALA A 102 43.55 18.39 -6.71
#